data_AF-A0A8C9I763-F1
#
_entry.id   AF-A0A8C9I763-F1
#
_cell.length_a   1.000
_cell.length_b   1.000
_cell.length_c   1.000
_cell.angle_alpha   90.00
_cell.angle_beta   90.00
_cell.angle_gamma   90.00
#
_symmetry.space_group_name_H-M   'P 1'
#
loop_
_entity.id
_entity.type
_entity.pdbx_description
1 polymer ?
#
loop_
_entity_poly.entity_id
_entity_poly.type
_entity_poly.pdbx_seq_one_letter_code
_entity_poly.pdbx_strand_id
1 'polypeptide(L)'
;MHRLIFVYTLVCANFCSCRDTSATPQSASIKALRNANLRRDESNHLTDLYRRDETIQVKGNGFVQSPRFPNSYPRNLLLTWRLHSQENTRIQLVFDNQFGLEEAENDICRYDFVEVEDISETSTIIRGRWCGHKEVPPRIKSRTNQIKITFKSDDYFVAKPGFKIYYSLVEDFQPAAASETNWESVTSSISGVSYKSPSVTDPTLIADALDKKIAEFDTVEDLLKYFNPESWQEDLENMYLDTPRHRGRSYHDRKSKVDLDRLNDDAKRYSCTPRNYSVNIREELKLANVVFFPRCLLVQRCGGNCGCGTVNWRSCTCNSGKTVKKYHEVLQFEPGHIKRKGRAKAMALVDIQLDHHERCDCICSSRPPR
;
A
#
# COMPACT_ATOMS: atom_id res chain seq x y z
N MET A 1 -20.53 -96.29 28.48
CA MET A 1 -19.13 -95.94 28.78
C MET A 1 -18.50 -95.30 27.55
N HIS A 2 -17.68 -94.27 27.78
CA HIS A 2 -16.79 -93.57 26.84
C HIS A 2 -17.39 -92.73 25.71
N ARG A 3 -17.36 -91.40 25.91
CA ARG A 3 -17.17 -90.43 24.82
C ARG A 3 -15.85 -89.71 25.05
N LEU A 4 -14.99 -89.83 24.04
CA LEU A 4 -13.62 -89.34 24.00
C LEU A 4 -13.55 -87.82 24.15
N ILE A 5 -12.61 -87.40 24.99
CA ILE A 5 -12.07 -86.06 25.10
C ILE A 5 -10.92 -85.96 24.08
N PHE A 6 -10.96 -84.99 23.17
CA PHE A 6 -9.77 -84.49 22.50
C PHE A 6 -9.78 -82.96 22.56
N VAL A 7 -8.85 -82.46 23.38
CA VAL A 7 -8.50 -81.06 23.58
C VAL A 7 -7.53 -80.68 22.47
N TYR A 8 -7.73 -79.53 21.82
CA TYR A 8 -6.65 -78.86 21.11
C TYR A 8 -6.69 -77.36 21.33
N THR A 9 -5.48 -76.83 21.46
CA THR A 9 -5.03 -75.61 22.12
C THR A 9 -5.29 -74.34 21.32
N LEU A 10 -5.71 -73.28 22.03
CA LEU A 10 -5.77 -71.89 21.56
C LEU A 10 -4.39 -71.23 21.72
N VAL A 11 -3.83 -70.73 20.61
CA VAL A 11 -2.69 -69.81 20.61
C VAL A 11 -3.07 -68.56 19.81
N CYS A 12 -2.89 -67.41 20.45
CA CYS A 12 -3.21 -66.08 19.96
C CYS A 12 -2.15 -65.50 19.00
N ALA A 13 -2.64 -64.57 18.17
CA ALA A 13 -2.02 -63.36 17.64
C ALA A 13 -0.95 -63.46 16.53
N ASN A 14 -1.23 -62.87 15.36
CA ASN A 14 -0.73 -61.52 15.01
C ASN A 14 -1.21 -61.02 13.63
N PHE A 15 -1.59 -59.73 13.61
CA PHE A 15 -1.55 -58.70 12.55
C PHE A 15 -1.85 -59.05 11.07
N CYS A 16 -2.91 -58.44 10.51
CA CYS A 16 -2.87 -57.19 9.72
C CYS A 16 -4.16 -57.03 8.90
N SER A 17 -4.93 -55.97 9.16
CA SER A 17 -6.10 -55.59 8.36
C SER A 17 -5.70 -54.66 7.21
N CYS A 18 -5.93 -55.10 5.98
CA CYS A 18 -6.23 -54.25 4.82
C CYS A 18 -7.25 -54.98 3.96
N ARG A 19 -8.45 -54.43 3.78
CA ARG A 19 -9.23 -54.67 2.55
C ARG A 19 -10.24 -53.56 2.29
N ASP A 20 -10.19 -53.13 1.05
CA ASP A 20 -10.90 -52.04 0.40
C ASP A 20 -12.42 -52.22 0.39
N THR A 21 -13.16 -51.10 0.41
CA THR A 21 -14.49 -51.05 -0.18
C THR A 21 -14.66 -49.74 -0.93
N SER A 22 -14.74 -49.86 -2.25
CA SER A 22 -14.97 -48.81 -3.23
C SER A 22 -16.34 -48.16 -3.04
N ALA A 23 -16.38 -46.84 -2.81
CA ALA A 23 -17.59 -46.04 -2.86
C ALA A 23 -17.75 -45.40 -4.27
N THR A 24 -18.86 -45.71 -4.93
CA THR A 24 -19.30 -45.13 -6.20
C THR A 24 -19.58 -43.61 -6.08
N PRO A 25 -19.19 -42.78 -7.06
CA PRO A 25 -19.53 -41.36 -7.06
C PRO A 25 -20.98 -41.16 -7.51
N GLN A 26 -21.79 -40.50 -6.68
CA GLN A 26 -23.15 -40.11 -7.05
C GLN A 26 -23.09 -39.04 -8.15
N SER A 27 -23.71 -39.36 -9.29
CA SER A 27 -23.93 -38.46 -10.43
C SER A 27 -24.74 -37.24 -10.00
N ALA A 28 -24.07 -36.12 -9.71
CA ALA A 28 -24.71 -34.82 -9.64
C ALA A 28 -25.31 -34.48 -11.02
N SER A 29 -26.61 -34.16 -11.04
CA SER A 29 -27.33 -33.84 -12.28
C SER A 29 -26.62 -32.74 -13.06
N ILE A 30 -26.30 -33.00 -14.33
CA ILE A 30 -25.65 -32.07 -15.27
C ILE A 30 -26.44 -30.74 -15.37
N LYS A 31 -27.76 -30.76 -15.13
CA LYS A 31 -28.61 -29.57 -15.07
C LYS A 31 -28.35 -28.71 -13.82
N ALA A 32 -28.04 -29.31 -12.67
CA ALA A 32 -27.72 -28.60 -11.44
C ALA A 32 -26.33 -27.95 -11.50
N LEU A 33 -25.34 -28.63 -12.10
CA LEU A 33 -24.01 -28.07 -12.37
C LEU A 33 -24.05 -26.91 -13.37
N ARG A 34 -24.85 -27.01 -14.46
CA ARG A 34 -25.05 -25.89 -15.40
C ARG A 34 -25.71 -24.68 -14.74
N ASN A 35 -26.75 -24.88 -13.92
CA ASN A 35 -27.40 -23.79 -13.20
C ASN A 35 -26.52 -23.18 -12.08
N ALA A 36 -25.65 -23.97 -11.46
CA ALA A 36 -24.67 -23.47 -10.50
C ALA A 36 -23.56 -22.66 -11.20
N ASN A 37 -23.10 -23.11 -12.36
CA ASN A 37 -22.12 -22.38 -13.17
C ASN A 37 -22.71 -21.09 -13.76
N LEU A 38 -23.95 -21.11 -14.27
CA LEU A 38 -24.64 -19.90 -14.74
C LEU A 38 -24.83 -18.86 -13.63
N ARG A 39 -25.22 -19.30 -12.42
CA ARG A 39 -25.34 -18.40 -11.26
C ARG A 39 -24.00 -17.89 -10.76
N ARG A 40 -22.95 -18.71 -10.85
CA ARG A 40 -21.58 -18.32 -10.51
C ARG A 40 -21.05 -17.29 -11.50
N ASP A 41 -21.28 -17.48 -12.79
CA ASP A 41 -20.92 -16.54 -13.86
C ASP A 41 -21.72 -15.23 -13.74
N GLU A 42 -23.00 -15.26 -13.39
CA GLU A 42 -23.77 -14.03 -13.10
C GLU A 42 -23.23 -13.29 -11.87
N SER A 43 -22.91 -13.99 -10.78
CA SER A 43 -22.33 -13.36 -9.59
C SER A 43 -20.93 -12.80 -9.85
N ASN A 44 -20.12 -13.50 -10.66
CA ASN A 44 -18.80 -13.04 -11.09
C ASN A 44 -18.91 -11.81 -11.99
N HIS A 45 -19.83 -11.84 -12.97
CA HIS A 45 -20.09 -10.72 -13.88
C HIS A 45 -20.60 -9.49 -13.13
N LEU A 46 -21.40 -9.64 -12.06
CA LEU A 46 -21.81 -8.51 -11.24
C LEU A 46 -20.60 -7.90 -10.51
N THR A 47 -19.74 -8.72 -9.90
CA THR A 47 -18.47 -8.23 -9.32
C THR A 47 -17.56 -7.58 -10.36
N ASP A 48 -17.47 -8.09 -11.59
CA ASP A 48 -16.62 -7.54 -12.67
C ASP A 48 -17.12 -6.19 -13.21
N LEU A 49 -18.39 -5.86 -12.97
CA LEU A 49 -18.96 -4.55 -13.27
C LEU A 49 -18.58 -3.51 -12.21
N TYR A 50 -18.50 -3.91 -10.94
CA TYR A 50 -18.18 -3.01 -9.83
C TYR A 50 -16.69 -2.94 -9.50
N ARG A 51 -15.95 -4.02 -9.71
CA ARG A 51 -14.51 -4.10 -9.54
C ARG A 51 -13.90 -4.70 -10.79
N ARG A 52 -13.09 -3.91 -11.49
CA ARG A 52 -12.43 -4.38 -12.70
C ARG A 52 -10.97 -3.99 -12.71
N ASP A 53 -10.14 -4.91 -13.16
CA ASP A 53 -8.72 -4.68 -13.36
C ASP A 53 -8.34 -5.10 -14.78
N GLU A 54 -8.00 -4.11 -15.62
CA GLU A 54 -7.70 -4.29 -17.04
C GLU A 54 -6.25 -3.88 -17.31
N THR A 55 -5.50 -4.73 -18.00
CA THR A 55 -4.17 -4.40 -18.52
C THR A 55 -4.26 -4.11 -20.02
N ILE A 56 -3.89 -2.91 -20.43
CA ILE A 56 -3.96 -2.45 -21.83
C ILE A 56 -2.54 -2.31 -22.37
N GLN A 57 -2.24 -3.05 -23.43
CA GLN A 57 -1.00 -2.88 -24.18
C GLN A 57 -1.14 -1.70 -25.15
N VAL A 58 -0.48 -0.59 -24.83
CA VAL A 58 -0.54 0.65 -25.60
C VAL A 58 0.35 0.51 -26.82
N LYS A 59 -0.28 0.31 -27.98
CA LYS A 59 0.38 0.28 -29.30
C LYS A 59 0.13 1.55 -30.14
N GLY A 60 -0.67 2.47 -29.61
CA GLY A 60 -1.10 3.67 -30.30
C GLY A 60 -2.09 4.46 -29.44
N ASN A 61 -2.90 5.29 -30.09
CA ASN A 61 -3.86 6.14 -29.40
C ASN A 61 -5.11 5.35 -29.00
N GLY A 62 -5.65 5.66 -27.83
CA GLY A 62 -6.90 5.07 -27.34
C GLY A 62 -7.47 5.89 -26.19
N PHE A 63 -8.46 5.35 -25.49
CA PHE A 63 -9.05 6.02 -24.34
C PHE A 63 -9.58 5.03 -23.30
N VAL A 64 -9.70 5.51 -22.08
CA VAL A 64 -10.46 4.89 -20.98
C VAL A 64 -11.50 5.88 -20.48
N GLN A 65 -12.64 5.40 -20.01
CA GLN A 65 -13.71 6.28 -19.53
C GLN A 65 -14.51 5.64 -18.40
N SER A 66 -15.12 6.50 -17.59
CA SER A 66 -16.14 6.07 -16.63
C SER A 66 -17.31 5.37 -17.33
N PRO A 67 -17.95 4.37 -16.70
CA PRO A 67 -19.08 3.68 -17.30
C PRO A 67 -20.23 4.65 -17.55
N ARG A 68 -20.85 4.55 -18.73
CA ARG A 68 -21.95 5.40 -19.20
C ARG A 68 -21.60 6.86 -19.52
N PHE A 69 -20.33 7.27 -19.48
CA PHE A 69 -19.89 8.60 -19.91
C PHE A 69 -20.52 9.02 -21.25
N PRO A 70 -21.08 10.25 -21.38
CA PRO A 70 -21.06 11.37 -20.42
C PRO A 70 -22.22 11.37 -19.41
N ASN A 71 -22.94 10.26 -19.24
CA ASN A 71 -23.96 10.12 -18.20
C ASN A 71 -23.33 9.76 -16.84
N SER A 72 -24.16 9.78 -15.80
CA SER A 72 -23.74 9.45 -14.43
C SER A 72 -23.16 8.04 -14.34
N TYR A 73 -21.96 7.95 -13.76
CA TYR A 73 -21.33 6.68 -13.48
C TYR A 73 -22.06 5.91 -12.36
N PRO A 74 -22.00 4.56 -12.34
CA PRO A 74 -22.49 3.75 -11.22
C PRO A 74 -21.78 4.04 -9.89
N ARG A 75 -22.44 3.74 -8.78
CA ARG A 75 -21.87 3.78 -7.43
C ARG A 75 -20.99 2.56 -7.15
N ASN A 76 -20.17 2.63 -6.10
CA ASN A 76 -19.32 1.54 -5.61
C ASN A 76 -18.38 0.93 -6.66
N LEU A 77 -17.85 1.77 -7.54
CA LEU A 77 -16.89 1.33 -8.55
C LEU A 77 -15.46 1.32 -8.00
N LEU A 78 -14.69 0.33 -8.42
CA LEU A 78 -13.24 0.26 -8.32
C LEU A 78 -12.69 -0.28 -9.64
N LEU A 79 -12.41 0.62 -10.56
CA LEU A 79 -11.87 0.29 -11.88
C LEU A 79 -10.39 0.63 -11.91
N THR A 80 -9.57 -0.28 -12.40
CA THR A 80 -8.13 -0.10 -12.54
C THR A 80 -7.73 -0.42 -13.97
N TRP A 81 -7.04 0.52 -14.62
CA TRP A 81 -6.43 0.32 -15.93
C TRP A 81 -4.92 0.43 -15.78
N ARG A 82 -4.20 -0.65 -16.09
CA ARG A 82 -2.74 -0.65 -16.20
C ARG A 82 -2.35 -0.53 -17.66
N LEU A 83 -1.87 0.64 -18.05
CA LEU A 83 -1.38 0.89 -19.39
C LEU A 83 0.11 0.51 -19.45
N HIS A 84 0.45 -0.36 -20.39
CA HIS A 84 1.82 -0.84 -20.61
C HIS A 84 2.22 -0.59 -22.05
N SER A 85 3.30 0.16 -22.28
CA SER A 85 3.86 0.40 -23.60
C SER A 85 5.19 -0.34 -23.80
N GLN A 86 5.71 -0.31 -25.03
CA GLN A 86 7.01 -0.89 -25.34
C GLN A 86 8.13 -0.21 -24.54
N GLU A 87 9.23 -0.92 -24.34
CA GLU A 87 10.41 -0.37 -23.67
C GLU A 87 10.87 0.93 -24.35
N ASN A 88 11.42 1.84 -23.54
CA ASN A 88 11.86 3.18 -23.97
C ASN A 88 10.79 4.08 -24.61
N THR A 89 9.50 3.75 -24.46
CA THR A 89 8.40 4.64 -24.83
C THR A 89 7.73 5.22 -23.58
N ARG A 90 7.07 6.35 -23.72
CA ARG A 90 6.25 6.96 -22.67
C ARG A 90 4.80 7.06 -23.10
N ILE A 91 3.92 7.10 -22.12
CA ILE A 91 2.47 7.19 -22.30
C ILE A 91 2.04 8.59 -21.85
N GLN A 92 1.33 9.29 -22.73
CA GLN A 92 0.71 10.57 -22.41
C GLN A 92 -0.79 10.42 -22.23
N LEU A 93 -1.28 10.91 -21.10
CA LEU A 93 -2.70 10.97 -20.73
C LEU A 93 -3.24 12.39 -20.89
N VAL A 94 -4.41 12.51 -21.49
CA VAL A 94 -5.14 13.78 -21.67
C VAL A 94 -6.58 13.57 -21.24
N PHE A 95 -7.03 14.33 -20.25
CA PHE A 95 -8.42 14.31 -19.80
C PHE A 95 -9.32 15.07 -20.78
N ASP A 96 -10.50 14.51 -21.04
CA ASP A 96 -11.56 15.17 -21.80
C ASP A 96 -12.07 16.41 -21.04
N ASN A 97 -12.54 17.42 -21.77
CA ASN A 97 -12.99 18.68 -21.17
C ASN A 97 -14.27 18.51 -20.33
N GLN A 98 -15.04 17.47 -20.59
CA GLN A 98 -16.20 17.07 -19.80
C GLN A 98 -15.75 16.21 -18.61
N PHE A 99 -14.88 16.73 -17.75
CA PHE A 99 -14.54 16.08 -16.49
C PHE A 99 -15.49 16.54 -15.38
N GLY A 100 -16.12 15.60 -14.68
CA GLY A 100 -16.93 15.91 -13.51
C GLY A 100 -17.20 14.68 -12.65
N LEU A 101 -16.65 14.71 -11.45
CA LEU A 101 -16.89 13.76 -10.36
C LEU A 101 -17.52 14.48 -9.16
N GLU A 102 -17.81 13.73 -8.09
CA GLU A 102 -18.23 14.32 -6.81
C GLU A 102 -17.20 15.34 -6.30
N GLU A 103 -17.69 16.41 -5.67
CA GLU A 103 -16.85 17.50 -5.17
C GLU A 103 -15.90 17.05 -4.06
N ALA A 104 -14.77 17.75 -3.97
CA ALA A 104 -13.83 17.57 -2.87
C ALA A 104 -14.45 18.02 -1.54
N GLU A 105 -14.09 17.35 -0.46
CA GLU A 105 -14.37 17.82 0.90
C GLU A 105 -13.07 18.33 1.51
N ASN A 106 -13.06 19.61 1.92
CA ASN A 106 -11.86 20.28 2.45
C ASN A 106 -10.65 20.16 1.50
N ASP A 107 -10.87 20.38 0.20
CA ASP A 107 -9.87 20.24 -0.88
C ASP A 107 -9.26 18.83 -1.03
N ILE A 108 -9.90 17.81 -0.43
CA ILE A 108 -9.48 16.42 -0.52
C ILE A 108 -10.54 15.58 -1.25
N CYS A 109 -10.11 14.91 -2.32
CA CYS A 109 -10.93 13.94 -3.06
C CYS A 109 -11.09 12.63 -2.27
N ARG A 110 -12.02 12.62 -1.31
CA ARG A 110 -12.26 11.52 -0.39
C ARG A 110 -13.26 10.48 -0.92
N TYR A 111 -14.30 10.94 -1.61
CA TYR A 111 -15.43 10.14 -2.06
C TYR A 111 -15.14 9.50 -3.42
N ASP A 112 -15.47 10.19 -4.49
CA ASP A 112 -15.20 9.79 -5.87
C ASP A 112 -13.91 10.42 -6.37
N PHE A 113 -13.04 9.64 -7.00
CA PHE A 113 -11.81 10.17 -7.58
C PHE A 113 -11.25 9.32 -8.71
N VAL A 114 -10.52 9.98 -9.61
CA VAL A 114 -9.53 9.34 -10.47
C VAL A 114 -8.14 9.62 -9.90
N GLU A 115 -7.36 8.57 -9.73
CA GLU A 115 -5.96 8.61 -9.32
C GLU A 115 -5.08 8.06 -10.44
N VAL A 116 -3.95 8.72 -10.68
CA VAL A 116 -2.96 8.29 -11.67
C VAL A 116 -1.64 8.05 -10.97
N GLU A 117 -1.06 6.87 -11.19
CA GLU A 117 0.17 6.41 -10.54
C GLU A 117 1.17 5.95 -11.61
N ASP A 118 2.39 6.50 -11.57
CA ASP A 118 3.51 5.96 -12.33
C ASP A 118 4.03 4.71 -11.62
N ILE A 119 4.13 3.60 -12.36
CA ILE A 119 4.62 2.33 -11.83
C ILE A 119 6.03 2.09 -12.37
N SER A 120 6.94 1.73 -11.47
CA SER A 120 8.27 1.20 -11.78
C SER A 120 8.48 -0.10 -11.01
N GLU A 121 9.52 -0.86 -11.37
CA GLU A 121 9.85 -2.12 -10.70
C GLU A 121 10.13 -1.93 -9.19
N THR A 122 10.62 -0.75 -8.79
CA THR A 122 11.08 -0.48 -7.43
C THR A 122 10.21 0.51 -6.66
N SER A 123 9.32 1.25 -7.32
CA SER A 123 8.51 2.29 -6.69
C SER A 123 7.20 2.58 -7.43
N THR A 124 6.19 3.03 -6.68
CA THR A 124 4.95 3.60 -7.22
C THR A 124 4.85 5.07 -6.79
N ILE A 125 4.59 5.97 -7.74
CA ILE A 125 4.52 7.41 -7.48
C ILE A 125 3.15 7.91 -7.90
N ILE A 126 2.38 8.43 -6.95
CA ILE A 126 1.10 9.07 -7.22
C ILE A 126 1.36 10.40 -7.94
N ARG A 127 0.86 10.53 -9.17
CA ARG A 127 0.95 11.76 -9.98
C ARG A 127 -0.09 12.78 -9.55
N GLY A 128 -1.25 12.29 -9.13
CA GLY A 128 -2.29 13.11 -8.54
C GLY A 128 -3.58 12.32 -8.37
N ARG A 129 -4.52 12.97 -7.69
CA ARG A 129 -5.87 12.50 -7.46
C ARG A 129 -6.82 13.66 -7.74
N TRP A 130 -7.85 13.41 -8.53
CA TRP A 130 -8.76 14.45 -9.02
C TRP A 130 -10.22 14.05 -8.84
N CYS A 131 -11.04 15.05 -8.55
CA CYS A 131 -12.48 14.98 -8.35
C CYS A 131 -13.12 16.36 -8.61
N GLY A 132 -14.44 16.50 -8.44
CA GLY A 132 -15.18 17.71 -8.72
C GLY A 132 -15.36 18.00 -10.21
N HIS A 133 -15.91 19.18 -10.52
CA HIS A 133 -16.22 19.62 -11.89
C HIS A 133 -15.62 20.99 -12.27
N LYS A 134 -14.92 21.66 -11.35
CA LYS A 134 -14.41 23.02 -11.55
C LYS A 134 -13.18 23.08 -12.46
N GLU A 135 -12.28 22.10 -12.35
CA GLU A 135 -11.01 22.08 -13.05
C GLU A 135 -10.77 20.71 -13.71
N VAL A 136 -10.36 20.73 -14.98
CA VAL A 136 -9.98 19.52 -15.71
C VAL A 136 -8.54 19.16 -15.33
N PRO A 137 -8.24 17.89 -14.99
CA PRO A 137 -6.88 17.49 -14.65
C PRO A 137 -5.87 17.81 -15.75
N PRO A 138 -4.62 18.16 -15.40
CA PRO A 138 -3.60 18.52 -16.38
C PRO A 138 -3.21 17.31 -17.24
N ARG A 139 -2.56 17.58 -18.38
CA ARG A 139 -1.93 16.53 -19.18
C ARG A 139 -0.81 15.86 -18.39
N ILE A 140 -0.76 14.54 -18.44
CA ILE A 140 0.22 13.73 -17.69
C ILE A 140 1.07 12.94 -18.67
N LYS A 141 2.39 13.13 -18.63
CA LYS A 141 3.35 12.21 -19.27
C LYS A 141 3.86 11.23 -18.23
N SER A 142 3.84 9.93 -18.55
CA SER A 142 4.40 8.89 -17.69
C SER A 142 5.92 8.99 -17.62
N ARG A 143 6.50 8.60 -16.48
CA ARG A 143 7.96 8.54 -16.30
C ARG A 143 8.57 7.29 -16.93
N THR A 144 7.84 6.19 -16.88
CA THR A 144 8.21 4.87 -17.38
C THR A 144 7.26 4.45 -18.52
N ASN A 145 7.43 3.23 -19.03
CA ASN A 145 6.51 2.59 -19.97
C ASN A 145 5.23 2.03 -19.28
N GLN A 146 5.03 2.30 -17.98
CA GLN A 146 3.88 1.79 -17.22
C GLN A 146 3.20 2.90 -16.43
N ILE A 147 1.89 3.02 -16.59
CA ILE A 147 1.07 3.94 -15.82
C ILE A 147 -0.24 3.27 -15.42
N LYS A 148 -0.69 3.50 -14.20
CA LYS A 148 -1.93 2.94 -13.66
C LYS A 148 -2.92 4.06 -13.38
N ILE A 149 -4.15 3.85 -13.83
CA ILE A 149 -5.28 4.75 -13.62
C ILE A 149 -6.27 4.00 -12.73
N THR A 150 -6.63 4.57 -11.59
CA THR A 150 -7.59 4.01 -10.65
C THR A 150 -8.79 4.95 -10.55
N PHE A 151 -9.98 4.46 -10.86
CA PHE A 151 -11.23 5.17 -10.58
C PHE A 151 -11.95 4.49 -9.42
N LYS A 152 -12.29 5.27 -8.41
CA LYS A 152 -13.10 4.83 -7.28
C LYS A 152 -14.33 5.71 -7.15
N SER A 153 -15.49 5.09 -6.89
CA SER A 153 -16.69 5.80 -6.48
C SER A 153 -17.28 5.22 -5.19
N ASP A 154 -17.99 6.04 -4.42
CA ASP A 154 -18.63 5.65 -3.16
C ASP A 154 -20.07 5.12 -3.35
N ASP A 155 -20.78 4.83 -2.25
CA ASP A 155 -22.16 4.33 -2.26
C ASP A 155 -23.24 5.43 -2.18
N TYR A 156 -22.84 6.70 -2.11
CA TYR A 156 -23.71 7.78 -1.69
C TYR A 156 -24.15 8.67 -2.87
N PHE A 157 -23.27 9.52 -3.40
CA PHE A 157 -23.61 10.44 -4.49
C PHE A 157 -23.05 9.95 -5.84
N VAL A 158 -23.65 10.43 -6.92
CA VAL A 158 -23.12 10.22 -8.28
C VAL A 158 -23.13 11.55 -8.99
N ALA A 159 -22.00 11.93 -9.57
CA ALA A 159 -21.90 13.10 -10.41
C ALA A 159 -22.10 12.78 -11.90
N LYS A 160 -22.22 13.84 -12.68
CA LYS A 160 -22.14 13.84 -14.14
C LYS A 160 -21.08 14.87 -14.53
N PRO A 161 -20.42 14.74 -15.68
CA PRO A 161 -20.56 13.69 -16.70
C PRO A 161 -19.68 12.44 -16.48
N GLY A 162 -18.90 12.37 -15.42
CA GLY A 162 -17.85 11.36 -15.23
C GLY A 162 -16.53 11.83 -15.83
N PHE A 163 -15.76 10.92 -16.41
CA PHE A 163 -14.52 11.26 -17.10
C PHE A 163 -14.28 10.39 -18.33
N LYS A 164 -13.45 10.92 -19.23
CA LYS A 164 -12.79 10.21 -20.33
C LYS A 164 -11.34 10.67 -20.42
N ILE A 165 -10.42 9.73 -20.56
CA ILE A 165 -8.97 9.97 -20.62
C ILE A 165 -8.45 9.34 -21.90
N TYR A 166 -7.88 10.16 -22.78
CA TYR A 166 -7.18 9.71 -23.97
C TYR A 166 -5.74 9.38 -23.61
N TYR A 167 -5.25 8.24 -24.07
CA TYR A 167 -3.85 7.86 -23.96
C TYR A 167 -3.22 7.79 -25.35
N SER A 168 -1.94 8.15 -25.43
CA SER A 168 -1.14 8.13 -26.66
C SER A 168 0.30 7.77 -26.33
N LEU A 169 1.00 7.18 -27.30
CA LEU A 169 2.44 6.98 -27.19
C LEU A 169 3.15 8.29 -27.48
N VAL A 170 4.20 8.55 -26.72
CA VAL A 170 5.14 9.62 -26.99
C VAL A 170 6.51 8.98 -27.22
N GLU A 171 7.02 9.14 -28.43
CA GLU A 171 8.37 8.76 -28.83
C GLU A 171 9.35 9.86 -28.43
N ASP A 172 9.48 10.08 -27.12
CA ASP A 172 10.49 11.00 -26.59
C ASP A 172 11.81 10.21 -26.42
N PHE A 173 12.48 9.82 -27.51
CA PHE A 173 13.92 9.55 -27.50
C PHE A 173 14.70 10.86 -27.64
N GLN A 174 14.42 11.77 -26.73
CA GLN A 174 15.39 12.77 -26.32
C GLN A 174 15.73 12.40 -24.88
N PRO A 175 17.00 12.07 -24.56
CA PRO A 175 17.45 12.36 -23.19
C PRO A 175 17.03 13.80 -22.95
N ALA A 176 16.57 14.12 -21.75
CA ALA A 176 16.34 15.50 -21.37
C ALA A 176 17.68 16.26 -21.53
N ALA A 177 17.98 16.71 -22.75
CA ALA A 177 18.55 18.01 -22.97
C ALA A 177 17.68 18.89 -22.11
N ALA A 178 18.33 19.44 -21.09
CA ALA A 178 17.78 20.41 -20.21
C ALA A 178 16.79 21.27 -21.01
N SER A 179 15.59 21.44 -20.46
CA SER A 179 14.86 22.66 -20.76
C SER A 179 15.76 23.80 -20.30
N GLU A 180 16.70 24.19 -21.16
CA GLU A 180 17.46 25.43 -21.12
C GLU A 180 16.48 26.54 -21.47
N THR A 181 15.58 26.80 -20.54
CA THR A 181 14.94 28.10 -20.40
C THR A 181 14.74 28.27 -18.91
N ASN A 182 15.54 29.16 -18.32
CA ASN A 182 15.45 29.67 -16.95
C ASN A 182 16.38 29.07 -15.89
N TRP A 183 17.71 29.17 -16.13
CA TRP A 183 18.66 29.50 -15.05
C TRP A 183 19.86 30.36 -15.47
N GLU A 184 20.06 30.66 -16.76
CA GLU A 184 21.07 31.65 -17.18
C GLU A 184 20.51 33.08 -17.16
N SER A 185 20.33 33.64 -15.96
CA SER A 185 20.23 35.09 -15.77
C SER A 185 20.61 35.52 -14.34
N VAL A 186 21.54 34.83 -13.67
CA VAL A 186 22.28 35.43 -12.54
C VAL A 186 23.71 34.90 -12.51
N THR A 187 24.47 35.10 -13.59
CA THR A 187 25.94 35.17 -13.45
C THR A 187 26.50 36.05 -14.56
N SER A 188 26.34 37.35 -14.38
CA SER A 188 27.19 38.33 -15.05
C SER A 188 28.62 38.10 -14.58
N SER A 189 29.40 37.43 -15.43
CA SER A 189 30.81 37.72 -15.76
C SER A 189 31.74 38.15 -14.63
N ILE A 190 32.65 37.26 -14.23
CA ILE A 190 34.08 37.55 -14.08
C ILE A 190 34.90 36.28 -14.40
N SER A 191 35.89 36.49 -15.28
CA SER A 191 37.02 35.62 -15.67
C SER A 191 36.72 34.21 -16.18
N GLY A 192 36.95 34.05 -17.49
CA GLY A 192 36.74 32.81 -18.21
C GLY A 192 37.76 31.71 -17.92
N VAL A 193 37.26 30.49 -17.93
CA VAL A 193 37.99 29.30 -18.35
C VAL A 193 37.01 28.42 -19.12
N SER A 194 37.32 28.18 -20.40
CA SER A 194 36.59 27.26 -21.28
C SER A 194 37.06 25.84 -20.99
N TYR A 195 36.24 25.03 -20.34
CA TYR A 195 36.48 23.58 -20.27
C TYR A 195 35.82 22.90 -21.48
N LYS A 196 36.62 22.51 -22.47
CA LYS A 196 36.23 21.49 -23.44
C LYS A 196 36.10 20.17 -22.68
N SER A 197 34.89 19.63 -22.58
CA SER A 197 34.69 18.24 -22.17
C SER A 197 34.92 17.33 -23.37
N PRO A 198 35.91 16.41 -23.34
CA PRO A 198 35.97 15.37 -24.35
C PRO A 198 34.92 14.31 -24.04
N SER A 199 34.20 13.88 -25.07
CA SER A 199 33.41 12.65 -25.03
C SER A 199 34.31 11.50 -24.61
N VAL A 200 33.96 10.77 -23.56
CA VAL A 200 34.63 9.52 -23.22
C VAL A 200 33.60 8.42 -23.03
N THR A 201 33.64 7.51 -24.00
CA THR A 201 33.20 6.13 -23.96
C THR A 201 33.83 5.37 -22.79
N ASP A 202 33.01 4.54 -22.14
CA ASP A 202 33.35 3.47 -21.20
C ASP A 202 33.81 3.90 -19.77
N PRO A 203 32.89 3.91 -18.78
CA PRO A 203 33.18 4.32 -17.41
C PRO A 203 34.07 3.34 -16.62
N THR A 204 34.33 2.14 -17.16
CA THR A 204 35.07 1.10 -16.43
C THR A 204 36.58 1.32 -16.48
N LEU A 205 37.09 1.96 -17.54
CA LEU A 205 38.52 2.26 -17.72
C LEU A 205 39.01 3.46 -16.88
N ILE A 206 38.12 4.37 -16.49
CA ILE A 206 38.47 5.58 -15.72
C ILE A 206 38.72 5.23 -14.26
N ALA A 207 37.93 4.30 -13.70
CA ALA A 207 38.07 3.87 -12.32
C ALA A 207 39.41 3.16 -12.07
N ASP A 208 39.81 2.23 -12.95
CA ASP A 208 41.08 1.49 -12.81
C ASP A 208 42.30 2.39 -13.01
N ALA A 209 42.22 3.37 -13.91
CA ALA A 209 43.29 4.35 -14.11
C ALA A 209 43.44 5.30 -12.91
N LEU A 210 42.31 5.65 -12.29
CA LEU A 210 42.28 6.47 -11.07
C LEU A 210 42.79 5.68 -9.85
N ASP A 211 42.39 4.41 -9.71
CA ASP A 211 42.82 3.54 -8.61
C ASP A 211 44.33 3.30 -8.65
N LYS A 212 44.90 3.11 -9.84
CA LYS A 212 46.34 3.01 -10.05
C LYS A 212 47.10 4.28 -9.70
N LYS A 213 46.49 5.46 -9.89
CA LYS A 213 47.06 6.76 -9.52
C LYS A 213 46.95 7.04 -8.03
N ILE A 214 45.85 6.64 -7.41
CA ILE A 214 45.65 6.71 -5.95
C ILE A 214 46.69 5.81 -5.24
N ALA A 215 46.96 4.63 -5.80
CA ALA A 215 47.96 3.70 -5.29
C ALA A 215 49.43 4.17 -5.40
N GLU A 216 49.71 5.28 -6.11
CA GLU A 216 51.06 5.89 -6.16
C GLU A 216 51.36 6.74 -4.91
N PHE A 217 50.37 7.07 -4.08
CA PHE A 217 50.53 7.93 -2.91
C PHE A 217 50.48 7.13 -1.60
N ASP A 218 51.47 7.33 -0.74
CA ASP A 218 51.57 6.62 0.55
C ASP A 218 50.82 7.33 1.70
N THR A 219 50.49 8.62 1.53
CA THR A 219 49.80 9.43 2.55
C THR A 219 48.56 10.13 1.99
N VAL A 220 47.54 10.26 2.83
CA VAL A 220 46.28 10.94 2.48
C VAL A 220 46.51 12.44 2.21
N GLU A 221 47.49 13.03 2.87
CA GLU A 221 47.88 14.43 2.68
C GLU A 221 48.43 14.69 1.28
N ASP A 222 49.35 13.84 0.80
CA ASP A 222 49.98 14.00 -0.50
C ASP A 222 48.99 13.72 -1.64
N LEU A 223 48.06 12.80 -1.41
CA LEU A 223 46.94 12.56 -2.30
C LEU A 223 46.01 13.78 -2.40
N LEU A 224 45.60 14.37 -1.27
CA LEU A 224 44.74 15.56 -1.27
C LEU A 224 45.43 16.78 -1.88
N LYS A 225 46.74 16.97 -1.65
CA LYS A 225 47.53 18.02 -2.33
C LYS A 225 47.56 17.84 -3.84
N TYR A 226 47.64 16.60 -4.31
CA TYR A 226 47.66 16.32 -5.75
C TYR A 226 46.31 16.60 -6.42
N PHE A 227 45.20 16.19 -5.79
CA PHE A 227 43.86 16.37 -6.35
C PHE A 227 43.32 17.79 -6.17
N ASN A 228 43.52 18.40 -5.01
CA ASN A 228 42.96 19.71 -4.64
C ASN A 228 44.02 20.58 -3.93
N PRO A 229 45.01 21.13 -4.65
CA PRO A 229 46.14 21.86 -4.05
C PRO A 229 45.75 23.14 -3.30
N GLU A 230 44.57 23.69 -3.56
CA GLU A 230 44.07 24.93 -2.93
C GLU A 230 43.21 24.68 -1.68
N SER A 231 42.57 23.50 -1.53
CA SER A 231 41.64 23.18 -0.43
C SER A 231 42.07 22.00 0.46
N TRP A 232 43.19 21.34 0.15
CA TRP A 232 43.60 20.10 0.82
C TRP A 232 43.71 20.22 2.35
N GLN A 233 44.07 21.38 2.90
CA GLN A 233 44.16 21.60 4.35
C GLN A 233 42.78 21.55 5.02
N GLU A 234 41.78 22.18 4.41
CA GLU A 234 40.41 22.22 4.91
C GLU A 234 39.74 20.85 4.74
N ASP A 235 40.03 20.15 3.64
CA ASP A 235 39.57 18.78 3.38
C ASP A 235 40.18 17.77 4.37
N LEU A 236 41.46 17.92 4.71
CA LEU A 236 42.14 17.11 5.71
C LEU A 236 41.55 17.32 7.11
N GLU A 237 41.31 18.57 7.50
CA GLU A 237 40.76 18.94 8.82
C GLU A 237 39.31 18.44 8.98
N ASN A 238 38.51 18.49 7.92
CA ASN A 238 37.14 17.98 7.91
C ASN A 238 37.04 16.44 8.04
N MET A 239 38.08 15.69 7.66
CA MET A 239 38.08 14.22 7.82
C MET A 239 38.31 13.76 9.27
N TYR A 240 38.96 14.57 10.11
CA TYR A 240 39.23 14.23 11.51
C TYR A 240 38.10 14.60 12.48
N LEU A 241 37.04 15.27 12.03
CA LEU A 241 35.92 15.71 12.87
C LEU A 241 34.83 14.66 13.12
N ASP A 242 35.03 13.45 12.61
CA ASP A 242 34.23 12.24 12.77
C ASP A 242 32.71 12.33 12.46
N THR A 243 32.30 11.24 11.84
CA THR A 243 31.07 10.92 11.14
C THR A 243 29.78 10.92 11.98
N PRO A 244 28.66 11.49 11.47
CA PRO A 244 27.34 10.94 11.71
C PRO A 244 27.03 9.93 10.61
N ARG A 245 26.68 8.70 11.03
CA ARG A 245 26.21 7.62 10.14
C ARG A 245 25.19 8.15 9.12
N HIS A 246 25.43 7.80 7.86
CA HIS A 246 24.58 8.09 6.71
C HIS A 246 23.10 7.77 7.01
N ARG A 247 22.28 8.80 7.17
CA ARG A 247 20.83 8.75 6.99
C ARG A 247 20.52 9.56 5.74
N GLY A 248 19.81 8.93 4.79
CA GLY A 248 19.62 9.46 3.44
C GLY A 248 19.07 10.89 3.41
N ARG A 249 19.51 11.65 2.38
CA ARG A 249 19.09 13.02 2.08
C ARG A 249 17.57 13.18 2.16
N SER A 250 17.08 13.70 3.26
CA SER A 250 15.88 14.52 3.30
C SER A 250 16.19 15.73 4.17
N TYR A 251 16.31 16.89 3.51
CA TYR A 251 16.46 18.21 4.12
C TYR A 251 17.66 18.37 5.07
N HIS A 252 18.74 18.97 4.56
CA HIS A 252 19.57 19.80 5.43
C HIS A 252 18.71 20.97 5.86
N ASP A 253 17.98 20.80 6.95
CA ASP A 253 17.48 21.95 7.69
C ASP A 253 18.73 22.64 8.24
N ARG A 254 18.91 23.91 7.89
CA ARG A 254 19.81 24.79 8.64
C ARG A 254 19.44 24.61 10.10
N LYS A 255 20.40 24.71 11.03
CA LYS A 255 20.15 24.67 12.48
C LYS A 255 19.21 25.82 12.90
N SER A 256 17.93 25.74 12.55
CA SER A 256 16.86 26.49 13.16
C SER A 256 16.52 25.73 14.41
N LYS A 257 16.72 26.41 15.54
CA LYS A 257 16.12 26.14 16.85
C LYS A 257 15.13 24.97 16.80
N VAL A 258 15.57 23.81 17.28
CA VAL A 258 14.78 22.58 17.31
C VAL A 258 13.37 22.91 17.83
N ASP A 259 12.37 22.72 16.97
CA ASP A 259 10.98 22.90 17.33
C ASP A 259 10.56 21.79 18.30
N LEU A 260 10.64 22.12 19.59
CA LEU A 260 10.30 21.23 20.70
C LEU A 260 8.85 20.76 20.62
N ASP A 261 7.94 21.58 20.05
CA ASP A 261 6.53 21.22 19.92
C ASP A 261 6.35 20.14 18.86
N ARG A 262 7.05 20.26 17.73
CA ARG A 262 7.07 19.23 16.69
C ARG A 262 7.66 17.90 17.20
N LEU A 263 8.77 17.94 17.94
CA LEU A 263 9.34 16.74 18.56
C LEU A 263 8.42 16.11 19.60
N ASN A 264 7.74 16.92 20.40
CA ASN A 264 6.78 16.46 21.39
C ASN A 264 5.58 15.78 20.70
N ASP A 265 5.10 16.32 19.58
CA ASP A 265 4.01 15.73 18.82
C ASP A 265 4.42 14.43 18.11
N ASP A 266 5.63 14.35 17.58
CA ASP A 266 6.18 13.10 17.07
C ASP A 266 6.33 12.07 18.21
N ALA A 267 6.82 12.47 19.38
CA ALA A 267 6.89 11.59 20.55
C ALA A 267 5.50 11.09 20.96
N LYS A 268 4.47 11.95 21.01
CA LYS A 268 3.07 11.54 21.29
C LYS A 268 2.55 10.55 20.25
N ARG A 269 2.85 10.74 18.97
CA ARG A 269 2.42 9.85 17.86
C ARG A 269 3.00 8.45 17.95
N TYR A 270 4.18 8.28 18.53
CA TYR A 270 4.82 6.97 18.68
C TYR A 270 4.76 6.41 20.10
N SER A 271 4.32 7.18 21.09
CA SER A 271 4.19 6.73 22.49
C SER A 271 2.99 5.82 22.72
N CYS A 272 3.06 5.00 23.77
CA CYS A 272 1.99 4.14 24.27
C CYS A 272 0.76 4.97 24.71
N THR A 273 -0.26 5.01 23.88
CA THR A 273 -1.50 5.79 24.11
C THR A 273 -2.73 5.05 23.59
N PRO A 274 -3.95 5.37 24.07
CA PRO A 274 -5.19 4.89 23.48
C PRO A 274 -5.34 5.36 22.03
N ARG A 275 -5.63 4.42 21.11
CA ARG A 275 -5.80 4.68 19.68
C ARG A 275 -7.03 3.96 19.13
N ASN A 276 -7.58 4.52 18.06
CA ASN A 276 -8.67 3.91 17.31
C ASN A 276 -8.17 2.67 16.57
N TYR A 277 -8.68 1.49 16.95
CA TYR A 277 -8.47 0.22 16.28
C TYR A 277 -9.79 -0.29 15.70
N SER A 278 -9.78 -0.73 14.44
CA SER A 278 -10.92 -1.41 13.84
C SER A 278 -10.96 -2.86 14.32
N VAL A 279 -12.02 -3.23 15.05
CA VAL A 279 -12.22 -4.60 15.55
C VAL A 279 -13.42 -5.25 14.86
N ASN A 280 -13.30 -6.54 14.54
CA ASN A 280 -14.41 -7.32 13.98
C ASN A 280 -15.34 -7.74 15.12
N ILE A 281 -16.61 -7.34 15.04
CA ILE A 281 -17.59 -7.55 16.11
C ILE A 281 -17.81 -9.04 16.40
N ARG A 282 -17.77 -9.89 15.36
CA ARG A 282 -17.96 -11.34 15.53
C ARG A 282 -16.83 -11.98 16.31
N GLU A 283 -15.60 -11.53 16.08
CA GLU A 283 -14.40 -12.03 16.75
C GLU A 283 -14.37 -11.57 18.21
N GLU A 284 -14.69 -10.30 18.46
CA GLU A 284 -14.76 -9.72 19.81
C GLU A 284 -15.86 -10.37 20.67
N LEU A 285 -17.06 -10.56 20.12
CA LEU A 285 -18.18 -11.19 20.83
C LEU A 285 -18.15 -12.73 20.79
N LYS A 286 -17.22 -13.32 20.04
CA LYS A 286 -17.12 -14.78 19.80
C LYS A 286 -18.41 -15.41 19.26
N LEU A 287 -19.15 -14.67 18.43
CA LEU A 287 -20.42 -15.09 17.84
C LEU A 287 -20.25 -15.41 16.34
N ALA A 288 -20.22 -16.70 15.99
CA ALA A 288 -20.12 -17.15 14.60
C ALA A 288 -21.47 -17.22 13.87
N ASN A 289 -22.56 -17.46 14.61
CA ASN A 289 -23.89 -17.72 14.07
C ASN A 289 -24.72 -16.46 13.83
N VAL A 290 -24.13 -15.27 13.94
CA VAL A 290 -24.83 -13.99 13.90
C VAL A 290 -24.06 -13.03 13.01
N VAL A 291 -24.72 -12.30 12.11
CA VAL A 291 -24.11 -11.25 11.28
C VAL A 291 -24.41 -9.89 11.89
N PHE A 292 -23.39 -9.08 12.15
CA PHE A 292 -23.56 -7.69 12.57
C PHE A 292 -23.33 -6.72 11.40
N PHE A 293 -24.04 -5.61 11.39
CA PHE A 293 -23.84 -4.49 10.47
C PHE A 293 -23.74 -3.16 11.25
N PRO A 294 -22.64 -2.39 11.10
CA PRO A 294 -21.43 -2.71 10.33
C PRO A 294 -20.68 -3.93 10.91
N ARG A 295 -19.80 -4.57 10.13
CA ARG A 295 -19.05 -5.77 10.59
C ARG A 295 -17.92 -5.43 11.57
N CYS A 296 -17.39 -4.21 11.48
CA CYS A 296 -16.29 -3.73 12.30
C CYS A 296 -16.67 -2.40 12.94
N LEU A 297 -16.17 -2.15 14.15
CA LEU A 297 -16.31 -0.88 14.85
C LEU A 297 -14.93 -0.35 15.28
N LEU A 298 -14.84 0.97 15.44
CA LEU A 298 -13.66 1.60 16.01
C LEU A 298 -13.73 1.53 17.54
N VAL A 299 -12.72 0.90 18.14
CA VAL A 299 -12.57 0.73 19.57
C VAL A 299 -11.22 1.29 20.02
N GLN A 300 -11.19 1.94 21.18
CA GLN A 300 -9.95 2.43 21.75
C GLN A 300 -9.12 1.24 22.27
N ARG A 301 -7.93 1.04 21.73
CA ARG A 301 -6.95 0.04 22.17
C ARG A 301 -5.61 0.70 22.39
N CYS A 302 -4.78 0.09 23.24
CA CYS A 302 -3.45 0.60 23.52
C CYS A 302 -2.51 0.29 22.35
N GLY A 303 -1.79 1.30 21.88
CA GLY A 303 -0.82 1.15 20.81
C GLY A 303 0.31 2.18 20.89
N GLY A 304 1.43 1.85 20.27
CA GLY A 304 2.65 2.64 20.32
C GLY A 304 3.75 1.99 21.15
N ASN A 305 4.86 2.70 21.28
CA ASN A 305 6.10 2.23 21.88
C ASN A 305 6.25 2.78 23.31
N CYS A 306 6.97 2.03 24.13
CA CYS A 306 7.34 2.44 25.47
C CYS A 306 8.73 3.09 25.48
N GLY A 307 8.85 4.27 26.07
CA GLY A 307 10.11 4.99 26.20
C GLY A 307 10.98 4.46 27.35
N CYS A 308 11.35 3.18 27.34
CA CYS A 308 12.22 2.61 28.35
C CYS A 308 13.71 2.87 28.02
N GLY A 309 14.40 3.62 28.89
CA GLY A 309 15.78 4.06 28.70
C GLY A 309 16.87 3.03 29.03
N THR A 310 16.63 1.72 28.89
CA THR A 310 17.64 0.69 29.20
C THR A 310 18.04 -0.11 27.97
N VAL A 311 19.30 -0.58 27.97
CA VAL A 311 20.01 -1.18 26.84
C VAL A 311 19.32 -2.45 26.28
N ASN A 312 18.42 -3.08 27.06
CA ASN A 312 17.65 -4.26 26.66
C ASN A 312 16.18 -3.90 26.35
N TRP A 313 15.99 -3.18 25.25
CA TRP A 313 14.74 -2.67 24.66
C TRP A 313 13.58 -3.68 24.46
N ARG A 314 13.80 -4.99 24.64
CA ARG A 314 12.81 -6.04 24.31
C ARG A 314 11.84 -6.40 25.44
N SER A 315 11.89 -5.71 26.59
CA SER A 315 11.18 -6.14 27.80
C SER A 315 9.99 -5.27 28.23
N CYS A 316 9.65 -4.24 27.44
CA CYS A 316 8.55 -3.33 27.74
C CYS A 316 7.41 -3.47 26.73
N THR A 317 6.18 -3.63 27.22
CA THR A 317 4.97 -3.77 26.41
C THR A 317 3.94 -2.72 26.81
N CYS A 318 3.26 -2.15 25.80
CA CYS A 318 2.18 -1.19 25.99
C CYS A 318 0.88 -1.94 26.26
N ASN A 319 0.37 -1.86 27.50
CA ASN A 319 -0.84 -2.57 27.91
C ASN A 319 -1.91 -1.61 28.43
N SER A 320 -3.15 -2.09 28.56
CA SER A 320 -4.23 -1.31 29.15
C SER A 320 -4.03 -1.16 30.67
N GLY A 321 -3.92 0.08 31.13
CA GLY A 321 -3.98 0.43 32.55
C GLY A 321 -5.41 0.50 33.08
N LYS A 322 -6.35 0.90 32.22
CA LYS A 322 -7.78 0.96 32.55
C LYS A 322 -8.62 0.60 31.34
N THR A 323 -9.53 -0.35 31.52
CA THR A 323 -10.51 -0.76 30.51
C THR A 323 -11.92 -0.44 30.97
N VAL A 324 -12.77 -0.02 30.03
CA VAL A 324 -14.18 0.32 30.28
C VAL A 324 -15.05 -0.29 29.19
N LYS A 325 -16.17 -0.88 29.58
CA LYS A 325 -17.18 -1.38 28.65
C LYS A 325 -18.03 -0.21 28.13
N LYS A 326 -18.12 -0.09 26.81
CA LYS A 326 -18.99 0.88 26.13
C LYS A 326 -20.00 0.15 25.26
N TYR A 327 -21.21 0.67 25.21
CA TYR A 327 -22.29 0.16 24.36
C TYR A 327 -22.20 0.76 22.96
N HIS A 328 -22.49 -0.05 21.95
CA HIS A 328 -22.57 0.34 20.55
C HIS A 328 -23.85 -0.22 19.94
N GLU A 329 -24.63 0.63 19.30
CA GLU A 329 -25.84 0.24 18.57
C GLU A 329 -25.44 -0.39 17.23
N VAL A 330 -25.87 -1.63 16.99
CA VAL A 330 -25.58 -2.37 15.75
C VAL A 330 -26.79 -3.13 15.25
N LEU A 331 -26.85 -3.36 13.94
CA LEU A 331 -27.86 -4.23 13.36
C LEU A 331 -27.39 -5.69 13.45
N GLN A 332 -28.17 -6.52 14.13
CA GLN A 332 -27.96 -7.95 14.29
C GLN A 332 -28.88 -8.73 13.35
N PHE A 333 -28.30 -9.70 12.64
CA PHE A 333 -29.04 -10.66 11.83
C PHE A 333 -28.68 -12.09 12.22
N GLU A 334 -29.69 -12.85 12.64
CA GLU A 334 -29.56 -14.26 12.98
C GLU A 334 -30.11 -15.13 11.83
N PRO A 335 -29.29 -15.98 11.20
CA PRO A 335 -29.74 -16.93 10.19
C PRO A 335 -30.55 -18.06 10.85
N GLY A 336 -31.84 -17.83 11.10
CA GLY A 336 -32.75 -18.87 11.57
C GLY A 336 -33.00 -19.96 10.52
N HIS A 337 -33.28 -21.20 10.97
CA HIS A 337 -33.73 -22.30 10.12
C HIS A 337 -34.96 -21.90 9.31
N ILE A 338 -34.89 -22.19 8.00
CA ILE A 338 -35.90 -21.86 6.99
C ILE A 338 -37.27 -22.42 7.39
N LYS A 339 -38.13 -21.61 8.02
CA LYS A 339 -39.56 -21.89 8.04
C LYS A 339 -40.16 -21.39 6.73
N ARG A 340 -40.64 -22.35 5.92
CA ARG A 340 -41.48 -22.11 4.74
C ARG A 340 -42.75 -21.34 5.14
N LYS A 341 -42.68 -20.00 5.14
CA LYS A 341 -43.77 -19.07 4.83
C LYS A 341 -43.25 -17.65 4.99
N GLY A 342 -43.45 -16.84 3.95
CA GLY A 342 -42.80 -15.55 3.75
C GLY A 342 -43.05 -14.55 4.88
N ARG A 343 -42.06 -14.42 5.76
CA ARG A 343 -41.84 -13.19 6.55
C ARG A 343 -40.42 -12.74 6.29
N ALA A 344 -40.29 -11.45 5.96
CA ALA A 344 -39.00 -10.80 5.77
C ALA A 344 -38.08 -11.10 6.96
N LYS A 345 -36.85 -11.49 6.65
CA LYS A 345 -35.76 -11.68 7.60
C LYS A 345 -35.48 -10.32 8.27
N ALA A 346 -36.02 -10.11 9.47
CA ALA A 346 -35.87 -8.85 10.18
C ALA A 346 -34.45 -8.76 10.75
N MET A 347 -33.71 -7.71 10.38
CA MET A 347 -32.57 -7.24 11.17
C MET A 347 -33.11 -6.61 12.45
N ALA A 348 -32.47 -6.88 13.59
CA ALA A 348 -32.80 -6.26 14.86
C ALA A 348 -31.73 -5.23 15.23
N LEU A 349 -32.12 -4.05 15.69
CA LEU A 349 -31.18 -3.09 16.29
C LEU A 349 -30.90 -3.54 17.73
N VAL A 350 -29.62 -3.72 18.08
CA VAL A 350 -29.18 -4.28 19.36
C VAL A 350 -27.98 -3.51 19.88
N ASP A 351 -27.92 -3.31 21.21
CA ASP A 351 -26.76 -2.77 21.90
C ASP A 351 -25.75 -3.87 22.23
N ILE A 352 -24.53 -3.73 21.70
CA ILE A 352 -23.42 -4.62 22.02
C ILE A 352 -22.42 -3.92 22.94
N GLN A 353 -21.80 -4.66 23.86
CA GLN A 353 -20.76 -4.14 24.73
C GLN A 353 -19.37 -4.49 24.18
N LEU A 354 -18.51 -3.48 24.03
CA LEU A 354 -17.11 -3.66 23.64
C LEU A 354 -16.18 -3.05 24.70
N ASP A 355 -15.04 -3.69 24.91
CA ASP A 355 -14.01 -3.23 25.87
C ASP A 355 -13.12 -2.16 25.23
N HIS A 356 -13.12 -0.96 25.80
CA HIS A 356 -12.29 0.18 25.38
C HIS A 356 -11.18 0.41 26.39
N HIS A 357 -9.96 0.65 25.92
CA HIS A 357 -8.82 1.03 26.75
C HIS A 357 -8.88 2.54 26.95
N GLU A 358 -9.21 2.99 28.17
CA GLU A 358 -9.27 4.42 28.52
C GLU A 358 -7.88 4.97 28.88
N ARG A 359 -7.03 4.11 29.43
CA ARG A 359 -5.65 4.44 29.80
C ARG A 359 -4.71 3.31 29.40
N CYS A 360 -3.52 3.67 28.93
CA CYS A 360 -2.46 2.76 28.54
C CYS A 360 -1.21 3.03 29.38
N ASP A 361 -0.58 1.98 29.86
CA ASP A 361 0.62 2.05 30.68
C ASP A 361 1.69 1.11 30.10
N CYS A 362 2.95 1.53 30.24
CA CYS A 362 4.09 0.74 29.83
C CYS A 362 4.50 -0.23 30.93
N ILE A 363 4.35 -1.52 30.68
CA ILE A 363 4.76 -2.57 31.61
C ILE A 363 6.15 -3.04 31.22
N CYS A 364 7.13 -2.72 32.06
CA CYS A 364 8.52 -3.08 31.88
C CYS A 364 8.94 -4.14 32.90
N SER A 365 9.65 -5.17 32.43
CA SER A 365 10.09 -6.29 33.26
C SER A 365 11.17 -5.89 34.28
N SER A 366 11.90 -4.80 34.02
CA SER A 366 12.80 -4.18 34.99
C SER A 366 12.00 -3.29 35.93
N ARG A 367 11.76 -3.76 37.16
CA ARG A 367 11.31 -2.89 38.28
C ARG A 367 12.18 -1.62 38.33
N PRO A 368 11.61 -0.46 38.69
CA PRO A 368 12.44 0.71 38.98
C PRO A 368 13.29 0.41 40.22
N PRO A 369 14.60 0.72 40.25
CA PRO A 369 15.21 1.12 41.50
C PRO A 369 14.58 2.47 41.91
N ARG A 370 14.38 2.61 43.22
CA ARG A 370 13.71 3.71 43.93
C ARG A 370 14.05 5.11 43.44
#